data_AF-A0A2S6BZ78-F1
#
_entry.id   AF-A0A2S6BZ78-F1
#
_cell.length_a   1.000
_cell.length_b   1.000
_cell.length_c   1.000
_cell.angle_alpha   90.00
_cell.angle_beta   90.00
_cell.angle_gamma   90.00
#
_symmetry.space_group_name_H-M   'P 1'
#
loop_
_entity.id
_entity.type
_entity.pdbx_description
1 polymer ?
#
loop_
_entity_poly.entity_id
_entity_poly.type
_entity_poly.pdbx_seq_one_letter_code
_entity_poly.pdbx_strand_id
1 'polypeptide(L)'
;MEPAPAMDSRHESSSTANSNLVLESPELPHFIQALALELQDMILDYTLVASLENAKDKSPTNKIMLTSRYRFPWQLHLNRRTRRLVAHHYFAYPVFQLRDAHCCLKGSAVLEAWLINVDPLYIGLITKIRLDFREAKETCLYNLIVAVEVVSSIAML
;
A
#
# COMPACT_ATOMS: atom_id res chain seq x y z
N MET A 1 -34.47 -81.78 -24.48
CA MET A 1 -33.25 -81.53 -23.69
C MET A 1 -33.54 -80.35 -22.76
N GLU A 2 -34.00 -80.64 -21.53
CA GLU A 2 -33.59 -79.88 -20.32
C GLU A 2 -32.06 -80.08 -20.11
N PRO A 3 -31.29 -79.26 -19.32
CA PRO A 3 -31.64 -78.49 -18.10
C PRO A 3 -31.11 -77.00 -18.08
N ALA A 4 -31.69 -76.04 -17.33
CA ALA A 4 -31.48 -75.63 -15.91
C ALA A 4 -30.15 -74.84 -15.61
N PRO A 5 -29.98 -74.15 -14.46
CA PRO A 5 -30.13 -72.69 -14.33
C PRO A 5 -28.94 -71.96 -13.62
N ALA A 6 -29.14 -70.66 -13.33
CA ALA A 6 -28.48 -69.83 -12.31
C ALA A 6 -27.16 -69.12 -12.67
N MET A 7 -27.13 -67.80 -12.54
CA MET A 7 -26.67 -67.17 -11.30
C MET A 7 -26.90 -65.65 -11.32
N ASP A 8 -27.58 -65.22 -10.26
CA ASP A 8 -27.95 -63.87 -9.91
C ASP A 8 -26.76 -63.20 -9.21
N SER A 9 -26.05 -62.29 -9.87
CA SER A 9 -24.94 -61.54 -9.26
C SER A 9 -25.45 -60.17 -8.78
N ARG A 10 -25.98 -60.18 -7.55
CA ARG A 10 -26.15 -58.98 -6.73
C ARG A 10 -24.81 -58.28 -6.58
N HIS A 11 -24.62 -57.17 -7.28
CA HIS A 11 -23.64 -56.17 -6.88
C HIS A 11 -24.28 -55.28 -5.82
N GLU A 12 -23.98 -55.59 -4.57
CA GLU A 12 -24.12 -54.67 -3.44
C GLU A 12 -23.22 -53.46 -3.70
N SER A 13 -23.80 -52.38 -4.23
CA SER A 13 -23.18 -51.06 -4.20
C SER A 13 -23.21 -50.57 -2.76
N SER A 14 -22.18 -50.93 -1.98
CA SER A 14 -21.88 -50.32 -0.69
C SER A 14 -21.78 -48.80 -0.88
N SER A 15 -22.84 -48.12 -0.47
CA SER A 15 -22.86 -46.68 -0.21
C SER A 15 -21.97 -46.43 1.00
N THR A 16 -20.67 -46.28 0.77
CA THR A 16 -19.77 -45.59 1.71
C THR A 16 -20.21 -44.14 1.76
N ALA A 17 -21.03 -43.82 2.76
CA ALA A 17 -21.27 -42.47 3.24
C ALA A 17 -19.93 -41.88 3.69
N ASN A 18 -19.17 -41.33 2.75
CA ASN A 18 -18.09 -40.39 3.04
C ASN A 18 -18.77 -39.11 3.51
N SER A 19 -19.10 -39.07 4.79
CA SER A 19 -19.38 -37.83 5.52
C SER A 19 -18.08 -37.03 5.58
N ASN A 20 -17.73 -36.40 4.44
CA ASN A 20 -16.81 -35.28 4.42
C ASN A 20 -17.51 -34.18 5.24
N LEU A 21 -17.18 -34.12 6.53
CA LEU A 21 -17.36 -32.95 7.37
C LEU A 21 -16.51 -31.84 6.73
N VAL A 22 -17.06 -31.21 5.70
CA VAL A 22 -16.67 -29.87 5.29
C VAL A 22 -17.03 -29.01 6.49
N LEU A 23 -16.07 -28.81 7.40
CA LEU A 23 -16.10 -27.66 8.28
C LEU A 23 -16.14 -26.46 7.32
N GLU A 24 -17.33 -25.96 7.04
CA GLU A 24 -17.51 -24.68 6.38
C GLU A 24 -16.82 -23.67 7.28
N SER A 25 -15.59 -23.32 6.91
CA SER A 25 -14.85 -22.28 7.58
C SER A 25 -15.78 -21.07 7.60
N PRO A 26 -16.10 -20.50 8.78
CA PRO A 26 -16.91 -19.30 8.82
C PRO A 26 -16.28 -18.27 7.88
N GLU A 27 -17.11 -17.65 7.05
CA GLU A 27 -16.63 -16.68 6.08
C GLU A 27 -15.83 -15.61 6.84
N LEU A 28 -14.61 -15.30 6.36
CA LEU A 28 -13.67 -14.38 7.01
C LEU A 28 -14.33 -13.08 7.52
N PRO A 29 -15.27 -12.44 6.79
CA PRO A 29 -15.97 -11.26 7.29
C PRO A 29 -16.76 -11.51 8.57
N HIS A 30 -17.40 -12.67 8.68
CA HIS A 30 -18.19 -13.05 9.86
C HIS A 30 -17.28 -13.27 11.07
N PHE A 31 -16.11 -13.88 10.85
CA PHE A 31 -15.11 -14.05 11.91
C PHE A 31 -14.57 -12.71 12.41
N ILE A 32 -14.22 -11.78 11.50
CA ILE A 32 -13.71 -10.45 11.88
C ILE A 32 -14.78 -9.66 12.66
N GLN A 33 -16.04 -9.72 12.23
CA GLN A 33 -17.14 -9.02 12.91
C GLN A 33 -17.44 -9.57 14.31
N ALA A 34 -17.14 -10.85 14.56
CA ALA A 34 -17.30 -11.47 15.87
C ALA A 34 -16.20 -11.07 16.88
N LEU A 35 -15.13 -10.42 16.44
CA LEU A 35 -14.05 -9.97 17.33
C LEU A 35 -14.47 -8.76 18.17
N ALA A 36 -13.78 -8.56 19.29
CA ALA A 36 -13.88 -7.30 20.04
C ALA A 36 -13.50 -6.11 19.15
N LEU A 37 -14.17 -4.96 19.35
CA LEU A 37 -13.99 -3.75 18.53
C LEU A 37 -12.51 -3.31 18.43
N GLU A 38 -11.77 -3.40 19.55
CA GLU A 38 -10.35 -3.06 19.59
C GLU A 38 -9.50 -3.92 18.65
N LEU A 39 -9.82 -5.22 18.53
CA LEU A 39 -9.13 -6.12 17.61
C LEU A 39 -9.49 -5.80 16.15
N GLN A 40 -10.75 -5.46 15.87
CA GLN A 40 -11.17 -5.06 14.53
C GLN A 40 -10.45 -3.78 14.08
N ASP A 41 -10.36 -2.78 14.97
CA ASP A 41 -9.60 -1.55 14.74
C ASP A 41 -8.12 -1.83 14.46
N MET A 42 -7.48 -2.69 15.26
CA MET A 42 -6.08 -3.07 15.04
C MET A 42 -5.90 -3.78 13.70
N ILE A 43 -6.77 -4.72 13.34
CA ILE A 43 -6.72 -5.41 12.04
C ILE A 43 -6.81 -4.39 10.91
N LEU A 44 -7.72 -3.42 11.02
CA LEU A 44 -7.85 -2.35 10.04
C LEU A 44 -6.59 -1.51 9.96
N ASP A 45 -6.05 -1.05 11.09
CA ASP A 45 -4.82 -0.23 11.15
C ASP A 45 -3.63 -0.96 10.50
N TYR A 46 -3.40 -2.24 10.83
CA TYR A 46 -2.35 -3.06 10.21
C TYR A 46 -2.57 -3.27 8.72
N THR A 47 -3.82 -3.55 8.31
CA THR A 47 -4.16 -3.76 6.89
C THR A 47 -3.90 -2.49 6.08
N LEU A 48 -4.24 -1.33 6.63
CA LEU A 48 -4.00 -0.05 5.98
C LEU A 48 -2.51 0.25 5.83
N VAL A 49 -1.71 0.04 6.86
CA VAL A 49 -0.25 0.23 6.77
C VAL A 49 0.36 -0.75 5.76
N ALA A 50 0.03 -2.04 5.85
CA ALA A 50 0.53 -3.05 4.92
C ALA A 50 0.11 -2.75 3.46
N SER A 51 -1.06 -2.16 3.24
CA SER A 51 -1.50 -1.78 1.90
C SER A 51 -0.69 -0.63 1.27
N LEU A 52 0.03 0.17 2.07
CA LEU A 52 0.95 1.19 1.54
C LEU A 52 2.14 0.56 0.83
N GLU A 53 2.65 -0.55 1.36
CA GLU A 53 3.83 -1.26 0.85
C GLU A 53 3.52 -2.01 -0.46
N ASN A 54 2.24 -2.30 -0.72
CA ASN A 54 1.77 -3.07 -1.86
C ASN A 54 1.43 -2.22 -3.10
N ALA A 55 1.73 -0.92 -3.10
CA ALA A 55 1.43 -0.01 -4.20
C ALA A 55 2.35 -0.23 -5.42
N LYS A 56 2.07 -1.31 -6.16
CA LYS A 56 2.40 -1.64 -7.57
C LYS A 56 3.85 -1.66 -8.05
N ASP A 57 4.81 -1.04 -7.38
CA ASP A 57 6.22 -1.24 -7.68
C ASP A 57 6.77 -2.35 -6.78
N LYS A 58 6.81 -3.59 -7.29
CA LYS A 58 7.51 -4.75 -6.69
C LYS A 58 9.05 -4.55 -6.64
N SER A 59 9.51 -3.32 -6.55
CA SER A 59 10.89 -3.04 -6.22
C SER A 59 11.00 -3.16 -4.70
N PRO A 60 11.94 -3.95 -4.15
CA PRO A 60 12.19 -4.04 -2.69
C PRO A 60 12.69 -2.71 -2.09
N THR A 61 12.64 -1.64 -2.86
CA THR A 61 13.13 -0.34 -2.48
C THR A 61 11.93 0.48 -2.06
N ASN A 62 11.90 0.81 -0.77
CA ASN A 62 10.99 1.73 -0.10
C ASN A 62 11.04 3.14 -0.73
N LYS A 63 10.65 3.25 -2.00
CA LYS A 63 10.83 4.41 -2.87
C LYS A 63 9.50 4.76 -3.50
N ILE A 64 9.09 6.01 -3.33
CA ILE A 64 7.85 6.54 -3.88
C ILE A 64 8.21 7.47 -5.02
N MET A 65 7.79 7.13 -6.24
CA MET A 65 8.05 7.95 -7.42
C MET A 65 7.10 9.15 -7.48
N LEU A 66 7.65 10.34 -7.25
CA LEU A 66 6.93 11.60 -7.44
C LEU A 66 6.92 11.98 -8.92
N THR A 67 5.72 12.12 -9.47
CA THR A 67 5.46 12.53 -10.85
C THR A 67 4.41 13.65 -10.84
N SER A 68 4.23 14.36 -11.94
CA SER A 68 3.18 15.39 -12.06
C SER A 68 1.76 14.84 -11.89
N ARG A 69 1.57 13.53 -12.02
CA ARG A 69 0.29 12.84 -11.84
C ARG A 69 0.21 12.11 -10.50
N TYR A 70 1.21 12.28 -9.64
CA TYR A 70 1.24 11.65 -8.34
C TYR A 70 0.02 12.04 -7.51
N ARG A 71 -0.57 11.05 -6.85
CA ARG A 71 -1.67 11.25 -5.91
C ARG A 71 -1.31 10.59 -4.61
N PHE A 72 -1.63 11.26 -3.50
CA PHE A 72 -1.50 10.66 -2.18
C PHE A 72 -2.34 9.38 -2.08
N PRO A 73 -1.87 8.37 -1.34
CA PRO A 73 -2.67 7.18 -1.06
C PRO A 73 -4.02 7.57 -0.46
N TRP A 74 -5.07 6.89 -0.88
CA TRP A 74 -6.43 7.13 -0.41
C TRP A 74 -6.56 6.95 1.11
N GLN A 75 -5.70 6.11 1.71
CA GLN A 75 -5.61 5.86 3.14
C GLN A 75 -5.37 7.15 3.96
N LEU A 76 -4.68 8.15 3.38
CA LEU A 76 -4.48 9.46 4.04
C LEU A 76 -5.77 10.31 4.05
N HIS A 77 -6.76 9.99 3.22
CA HIS A 77 -8.01 10.71 3.11
C HIS A 77 -9.11 10.17 4.03
N LEU A 78 -8.80 9.12 4.81
CA LEU A 78 -9.69 8.57 5.83
C LEU A 78 -9.84 9.53 7.04
N ASN A 79 -10.47 9.02 8.10
CA ASN A 79 -10.69 9.76 9.34
C ASN A 79 -9.37 10.22 10.00
N ARG A 80 -9.47 11.17 10.94
CA ARG A 80 -8.32 11.81 11.59
C ARG A 80 -7.37 10.83 12.30
N ARG A 81 -7.92 9.81 12.98
CA ARG A 81 -7.12 8.79 13.71
C ARG A 81 -6.29 7.98 12.73
N THR A 82 -6.94 7.40 11.73
CA THR A 82 -6.31 6.58 10.71
C THR A 82 -5.30 7.38 9.90
N ARG A 83 -5.64 8.62 9.52
CA ARG A 83 -4.71 9.53 8.82
C ARG A 83 -3.43 9.74 9.61
N ARG A 84 -3.50 9.97 10.92
CA ARG A 84 -2.31 10.16 11.77
C ARG A 84 -1.41 8.94 11.76
N LEU A 85 -1.98 7.75 11.88
CA LEU A 85 -1.25 6.49 11.85
C LEU A 85 -0.62 6.25 10.47
N VAL A 86 -1.41 6.32 9.41
CA VAL A 86 -0.96 6.10 8.02
C VAL A 86 0.08 7.14 7.61
N ALA A 87 -0.10 8.42 7.96
CA ALA A 87 0.84 9.49 7.64
C ALA A 87 2.21 9.25 8.26
N HIS A 88 2.27 8.77 9.50
CA HIS A 88 3.54 8.42 10.14
C HIS A 88 4.30 7.37 9.34
N HIS A 89 3.62 6.29 8.92
CA HIS A 89 4.26 5.26 8.10
C HIS A 89 4.63 5.76 6.70
N TYR A 90 3.73 6.51 6.06
CA TYR A 90 3.89 6.94 4.70
C TYR A 90 4.97 8.02 4.51
N PHE A 91 5.09 8.98 5.43
CA PHE A 91 6.07 10.07 5.29
C PHE A 91 7.44 9.76 5.90
N ALA A 92 7.50 8.94 6.97
CA ALA A 92 8.75 8.72 7.71
C ALA A 92 9.69 7.71 7.07
N TYR A 93 9.16 6.63 6.49
CA TYR A 93 9.97 5.49 6.05
C TYR A 93 10.43 5.54 4.58
N PRO A 94 9.56 5.89 3.61
CA PRO A 94 9.92 5.86 2.20
C PRO A 94 10.90 6.96 1.80
N VAL A 95 11.56 6.73 0.67
CA VAL A 95 12.36 7.73 -0.04
C VAL A 95 11.50 8.28 -1.19
N PHE A 96 11.12 9.55 -1.10
CA PHE A 96 10.39 10.21 -2.19
C PHE A 96 11.36 10.57 -3.31
N GLN A 97 11.20 9.96 -4.48
CA GLN A 97 12.13 10.08 -5.59
C GLN A 97 11.49 10.85 -6.74
N LEU A 98 12.15 11.91 -7.22
CA LEU A 98 11.81 12.55 -8.49
C LEU A 98 12.73 11.99 -9.58
N ARG A 99 12.13 11.38 -10.60
CA ARG A 99 12.83 11.00 -11.85
C ARG A 99 12.78 12.15 -12.84
N ASP A 100 13.74 12.16 -13.74
CA ASP A 100 13.75 13.03 -14.93
C ASP A 100 13.69 14.52 -14.57
N ALA A 101 14.38 14.90 -13.50
CA ALA A 101 14.66 16.29 -13.15
C ALA A 101 15.69 16.92 -14.13
N HIS A 102 15.53 16.68 -15.44
CA HIS A 102 16.38 17.19 -16.52
C HIS A 102 16.43 18.72 -16.58
N CYS A 103 15.49 19.40 -15.91
CA CYS A 103 15.58 20.82 -15.61
C CYS A 103 15.03 21.05 -14.21
N CYS A 104 15.76 21.81 -13.40
CA CYS A 104 15.37 22.12 -12.02
C CYS A 104 13.99 22.73 -11.92
N LEU A 105 13.55 23.44 -12.95
CA LEU A 105 12.23 24.05 -13.01
C LEU A 105 11.10 23.00 -12.96
N LYS A 106 11.18 21.92 -13.75
CA LYS A 106 10.13 20.88 -13.74
C LYS A 106 10.18 20.02 -12.48
N GLY A 107 11.38 19.66 -12.03
CA GLY A 107 11.55 18.92 -10.77
C GLY A 107 11.06 19.71 -9.57
N SER A 108 11.42 21.00 -9.49
CA SER A 108 10.95 21.92 -8.46
C SER A 108 9.43 22.06 -8.48
N ALA A 109 8.81 22.27 -9.64
CA ALA A 109 7.36 22.42 -9.72
C ALA A 109 6.59 21.18 -9.23
N VAL A 110 7.09 19.97 -9.54
CA VAL A 110 6.47 18.72 -9.04
C VAL A 110 6.66 18.58 -7.54
N LEU A 111 7.86 18.86 -7.03
CA LEU A 111 8.17 18.77 -5.61
C LEU A 111 7.37 19.80 -4.79
N GLU A 112 7.33 21.05 -5.25
CA GLU A 112 6.61 22.15 -4.64
C GLU A 112 5.10 21.87 -4.63
N ALA A 113 4.53 21.47 -5.77
CA ALA A 113 3.13 21.08 -5.84
C ALA A 113 2.82 19.91 -4.89
N TRP A 114 3.73 18.93 -4.77
CA TRP A 114 3.56 17.84 -3.82
C TRP A 114 3.61 18.33 -2.37
N LEU A 115 4.59 19.15 -1.99
CA LEU A 115 4.77 19.69 -0.64
C LEU A 115 3.62 20.60 -0.20
N ILE A 116 3.07 21.43 -1.11
CA ILE A 116 1.88 22.26 -0.84
C ILE A 116 0.66 21.40 -0.44
N ASN A 117 0.57 20.18 -0.95
CA ASN A 117 -0.52 19.27 -0.65
C ASN A 117 -0.24 18.37 0.57
N VAL A 118 0.96 18.45 1.18
CA VAL A 118 1.25 17.78 2.45
C VAL A 118 0.66 18.62 3.58
N ASP A 119 -0.10 17.98 4.47
CA ASP A 119 -0.56 18.63 5.70
C ASP A 119 0.66 19.12 6.51
N PRO A 120 0.73 20.42 6.90
CA PRO A 120 1.85 20.98 7.64
C PRO A 120 2.28 20.15 8.86
N LEU A 121 1.34 19.48 9.52
CA LEU A 121 1.60 18.62 10.67
C LEU A 121 2.50 17.41 10.35
N TYR A 122 2.59 17.01 9.09
CA TYR A 122 3.38 15.85 8.65
C TYR A 122 4.62 16.22 7.85
N ILE A 123 4.87 17.50 7.57
CA ILE A 123 6.06 17.90 6.81
C ILE A 123 7.34 17.48 7.56
N GLY A 124 7.37 17.67 8.89
CA GLY A 124 8.50 17.24 9.73
C GLY A 124 8.74 15.73 9.77
N LEU A 125 7.82 14.92 9.25
CA LEU A 125 8.00 13.47 9.12
C LEU A 125 8.73 13.09 7.84
N ILE A 126 8.82 13.97 6.84
CA ILE A 126 9.48 13.68 5.57
C ILE A 126 10.99 13.66 5.80
N THR A 127 11.57 12.46 5.88
CA THR A 127 13.00 12.32 6.21
C THR A 127 13.90 12.26 4.97
N LYS A 128 13.38 11.81 3.82
CA LYS A 128 14.20 11.48 2.65
C LYS A 128 13.52 11.87 1.34
N ILE A 129 14.10 12.84 0.65
CA ILE A 129 13.75 13.20 -0.73
C ILE A 129 14.99 12.98 -1.59
N ARG A 130 14.85 12.18 -2.64
CA ARG A 130 15.92 11.85 -3.59
C ARG A 130 15.62 12.48 -4.94
N LEU A 131 16.64 13.12 -5.49
CA LEU A 131 16.55 13.88 -6.73
C LEU A 131 17.54 13.22 -7.68
N ASP A 132 17.02 12.44 -8.64
CA ASP A 132 17.87 11.72 -9.59
C ASP A 132 18.10 12.59 -10.82
N PHE A 133 19.34 13.04 -10.96
CA PHE A 133 19.81 13.78 -12.12
C PHE A 133 20.53 12.84 -13.08
N ARG A 134 19.94 12.56 -14.24
CA ARG A 134 20.65 11.83 -15.31
C ARG A 134 21.65 12.73 -16.06
N GLU A 135 21.39 14.04 -16.13
CA GLU A 135 22.18 15.01 -16.90
C GLU A 135 22.21 16.40 -16.21
N ALA A 136 22.48 16.47 -14.91
CA ALA A 136 22.60 17.78 -14.25
C ALA A 136 23.89 18.49 -14.68
N LYS A 137 23.74 19.64 -15.35
CA LYS A 137 24.78 20.67 -15.36
C LYS A 137 24.87 21.28 -13.95
N GLU A 138 26.05 21.67 -13.49
CA GLU A 138 26.28 22.20 -12.12
C GLU A 138 25.30 23.32 -11.71
N THR A 139 24.89 24.16 -12.67
CA THR A 139 23.89 25.24 -12.48
C THR A 139 22.52 24.75 -12.01
N CYS A 140 22.18 23.49 -12.25
CA CYS A 140 20.94 22.88 -11.80
C CYS A 140 20.95 22.60 -10.28
N LEU A 141 22.07 22.14 -9.72
CA LEU A 141 22.14 21.82 -8.29
C LEU A 141 21.85 23.02 -7.40
N TYR A 142 22.32 24.22 -7.79
CA TYR A 142 22.15 25.44 -6.98
C TYR A 142 20.67 25.84 -6.81
N ASN A 143 19.89 25.86 -7.89
CA ASN A 143 18.47 26.28 -7.84
C ASN A 143 17.60 25.31 -7.02
N LEU A 144 18.00 24.04 -6.95
CA LEU A 144 17.26 23.02 -6.21
C LEU A 144 17.53 23.12 -4.70
N ILE A 145 18.79 23.37 -4.31
CA ILE A 145 19.14 23.60 -2.91
C ILE A 145 18.34 24.78 -2.36
N VAL A 146 18.26 25.87 -3.12
CA VAL A 146 17.44 27.04 -2.78
C VAL A 146 15.97 26.65 -2.66
N ALA A 147 15.42 25.85 -3.58
CA ALA A 147 14.02 25.42 -3.49
C ALA A 147 13.75 24.57 -2.23
N VAL A 148 14.65 23.66 -1.87
CA VAL A 148 14.52 22.84 -0.66
C VAL A 148 14.65 23.69 0.61
N GLU A 149 15.56 24.66 0.63
CA GLU A 149 15.70 25.61 1.75
C GLU A 149 14.48 26.51 1.90
N VAL A 150 13.92 27.00 0.79
CA VAL A 150 12.71 27.81 0.77
C VAL A 150 11.53 27.01 1.31
N VAL A 151 11.34 25.76 0.85
CA VAL A 151 10.24 24.94 1.37
C VAL A 151 10.47 24.55 2.83
N SER A 152 11.71 24.28 3.24
CA SER A 152 12.04 24.03 4.65
C SER A 152 11.73 25.25 5.53
N SER A 153 11.97 26.46 5.01
CA SER A 153 11.66 27.71 5.71
C SER A 153 10.16 27.97 5.78
N ILE A 154 9.41 27.64 4.73
CA ILE A 154 7.94 27.73 4.72
C ILE A 154 7.31 26.72 5.68
N ALA A 155 7.88 25.52 5.77
CA ALA A 155 7.38 24.46 6.66
C ALA A 155 7.63 24.74 8.16
N MET A 156 8.49 25.69 8.50
CA MET A 156 8.75 26.11 9.89
C MET A 156 7.87 27.30 10.35
N LEU A 157 7.05 27.87 9.47
CA LEU A 157 6.06 28.92 9.78
C LEU A 157 4.68 28.31 10.06
#